data_AF-A0A7C9J8W1-F1
#
_entry.id   AF-A0A7C9J8W1-F1
#
_cell.length_a   1.000
_cell.length_b   1.000
_cell.length_c   1.000
_cell.angle_alpha   90.00
_cell.angle_beta   90.00
_cell.angle_gamma   90.00
#
_symmetry.space_group_name_H-M   'P 1'
#
loop_
_entity.id
_entity.type
_entity.pdbx_description
1 polymer ?
#
loop_
_entity_poly.entity_id
_entity_poly.type
_entity_poly.pdbx_seq_one_letter_code
_entity_poly.pdbx_strand_id
1 'polypeptide(L)' 'MLAERVGEVPVGAVISVLADDPAAFTDVPAWCRLKSHQHVESYELPQGGWAIHVRRQY' A
#
# COMPACT_ATOMS: atom_id res chain seq x y z
N MET A 1 -4.82 -3.31 10.55
CA MET A 1 -3.60 -3.19 9.71
C MET A 1 -3.95 -3.40 8.23
N LEU A 2 -3.09 -3.01 7.26
CA LEU A 2 -3.37 -3.12 5.81
C LEU A 2 -3.82 -4.54 5.40
N ALA A 3 -3.08 -5.56 5.84
CA ALA A 3 -3.32 -6.96 5.46
C ALA A 3 -4.69 -7.49 5.91
N GLU A 4 -5.28 -6.93 6.96
CA GLU A 4 -6.59 -7.34 7.49
C GLU A 4 -7.75 -6.70 6.71
N ARG A 5 -7.53 -5.47 6.21
CA ARG A 5 -8.59 -4.63 5.60
C ARG A 5 -8.57 -4.63 4.07
N VAL A 6 -7.50 -5.13 3.43
CA VAL A 6 -7.40 -5.15 1.97
C VAL A 6 -8.59 -5.87 1.30
N GLY A 7 -9.15 -6.90 1.96
CA GLY A 7 -10.30 -7.65 1.46
C GLY A 7 -11.61 -6.88 1.43
N GLU A 8 -11.72 -5.77 2.18
CA GLU A 8 -12.89 -4.89 2.21
C GLU A 8 -13.00 -4.03 0.93
N VAL A 9 -11.90 -3.88 0.20
CA VAL A 9 -11.81 -3.00 -0.98
C VAL A 9 -12.05 -3.82 -2.24
N PRO A 10 -12.87 -3.39 -3.22
CA PRO A 10 -13.10 -4.15 -4.45
C PRO A 10 -11.81 -4.52 -5.20
N VAL A 11 -11.82 -5.68 -5.87
CA VAL A 11 -10.73 -6.06 -6.77
C VAL A 11 -10.58 -5.02 -7.87
N GLY A 12 -9.33 -4.66 -8.18
CA GLY A 12 -8.98 -3.63 -9.17
C GLY A 12 -8.95 -2.21 -8.61
N ALA A 13 -9.50 -1.97 -7.42
CA ALA A 13 -9.42 -0.66 -6.78
C ALA A 13 -8.04 -0.39 -6.16
N VAL A 14 -7.72 0.90 -6.01
CA VAL A 14 -6.46 1.39 -5.45
C VAL A 14 -6.69 1.84 -4.00
N ILE A 15 -5.78 1.42 -3.14
CA ILE A 15 -5.74 1.70 -1.71
C ILE A 15 -4.54 2.60 -1.44
N SER A 16 -4.76 3.74 -0.78
CA SER A 16 -3.67 4.57 -0.26
C SER A 16 -3.32 4.16 1.16
N VAL A 17 -2.13 3.61 1.32
CA VAL A 17 -1.56 3.25 2.62
C VAL A 17 -0.78 4.46 3.12
N LEU A 18 -1.30 5.13 4.13
CA LEU A 18 -0.62 6.23 4.81
C LEU A 18 0.19 5.65 5.98
N ALA A 19 1.49 5.89 5.98
CA ALA A 19 2.40 5.42 7.02
C ALA A 19 3.41 6.50 7.37
N ASP A 20 3.65 6.72 8.66
CA ASP A 20 4.69 7.61 9.18
C ASP A 20 6.06 6.92 9.29
N ASP A 21 6.07 5.59 9.38
CA ASP A 21 7.28 4.77 9.44
C ASP A 21 8.02 4.72 8.08
N PRO A 22 9.31 5.09 8.03
CA PRO A 22 10.16 4.91 6.85
C PRO A 22 10.21 3.49 6.31
N ALA A 23 10.09 2.45 7.15
CA ALA A 23 10.13 1.06 6.71
C ALA A 23 8.95 0.70 5.80
N ALA A 24 7.81 1.40 5.91
CA ALA A 24 6.65 1.15 5.07
C ALA A 24 6.95 1.32 3.59
N PHE A 25 7.85 2.24 3.24
CA PHE A 25 8.26 2.51 1.86
C PHE A 25 8.86 1.28 1.18
N THR A 26 9.56 0.41 1.93
CA THR A 26 10.12 -0.85 1.42
C THR A 26 9.19 -2.04 1.65
N ASP A 27 8.50 -2.07 2.79
CA ASP A 27 7.71 -3.21 3.22
C ASP A 27 6.42 -3.36 2.42
N VAL A 28 5.73 -2.25 2.10
CA VAL A 28 4.48 -2.32 1.34
C VAL A 28 4.71 -2.83 -0.09
N PRO A 29 5.72 -2.36 -0.85
CA PRO A 29 6.08 -2.97 -2.14
C PRO A 29 6.49 -4.45 -2.02
N ALA A 30 7.23 -4.83 -0.97
CA ALA A 30 7.60 -6.22 -0.73
C ALA A 30 6.35 -7.09 -0.48
N TRP A 31 5.43 -6.63 0.37
CA TRP A 31 4.15 -7.28 0.64
C TRP A 31 3.30 -7.42 -0.63
N CYS A 32 3.27 -6.40 -1.49
CA CYS A 32 2.56 -6.48 -2.77
C CYS A 32 3.08 -7.65 -3.62
N ARG A 33 4.41 -7.81 -3.73
CA ARG A 33 5.03 -8.93 -4.46
C ARG A 33 4.67 -10.28 -3.85
N LEU A 34 4.71 -10.39 -2.52
CA LEU A 34 4.38 -11.63 -1.80
C LEU A 34 2.91 -12.03 -1.92
N LYS A 35 2.00 -11.06 -1.94
CA LYS A 35 0.56 -11.26 -2.00
C LYS A 35 -0.02 -11.04 -3.39
N SER A 36 0.81 -11.01 -4.44
CA SER A 36 0.37 -10.78 -5.84
C SER A 36 -0.53 -9.55 -6.02
N HIS A 37 -0.38 -8.53 -5.17
CA HIS A 37 -0.98 -7.21 -5.39
C HIS A 37 -0.03 -6.36 -6.22
N GLN A 38 -0.54 -5.26 -6.78
CA GLN A 38 0.29 -4.35 -7.54
C GLN A 38 0.59 -3.09 -6.76
N HIS A 39 1.88 -2.81 -6.62
CA HIS A 39 2.32 -1.48 -6.26
C HIS A 39 2.11 -0.53 -7.44
N VAL A 40 1.36 0.55 -7.22
CA VAL A 40 1.09 1.56 -8.26
C VAL A 40 2.16 2.64 -8.17
N GLU A 41 2.17 3.40 -7.07
CA GLU A 41 3.02 4.57 -6.87
C GLU A 41 3.29 4.78 -5.37
N SER A 42 4.36 5.52 -5.04
CA SER A 42 4.62 6.00 -3.69
C SER A 42 5.11 7.43 -3.71
N TYR A 43 4.69 8.22 -2.73
CA TYR A 43 5.17 9.59 -2.56
C TYR A 43 5.24 9.96 -1.08
N GLU A 44 6.10 10.93 -0.77
CA GLU A 44 6.23 11.50 0.56
C GLU A 44 5.09 12.50 0.81
N LEU A 45 4.58 12.53 2.04
CA LEU A 45 3.50 13.42 2.43
C LEU A 45 4.07 14.74 2.98
N PRO A 46 3.42 15.90 2.72
CA PRO A 46 3.89 17.21 3.18
C PRO A 46 4.02 17.34 4.71
N GLN A 47 3.24 16.55 5.45
CA GLN A 47 3.23 16.52 6.92
C GLN A 47 4.17 15.47 7.52
N GLY A 48 4.99 14.81 6.69
CA GLY A 48 5.82 13.67 7.06
C GLY A 48 5.10 12.33 6.84
N GLY A 49 5.89 11.30 6.53
CA GLY A 49 5.40 9.97 6.18
C GLY A 49 5.22 9.77 4.68
N TRP A 50 4.62 8.64 4.33
CA TRP A 50 4.50 8.10 3.00
C TRP A 50 3.06 7.77 2.67
N ALA A 51 2.66 8.06 1.44
CA ALA A 51 1.46 7.50 0.83
C ALA A 51 1.89 6.48 -0.22
N ILE A 52 1.45 5.24 -0.03
CA ILE A 52 1.79 4.12 -0.90
C ILE A 52 0.53 3.57 -1.51
N HIS A 53 0.43 3.65 -2.84
CA HIS A 53 -0.72 3.22 -3.60
C HIS A 53 -0.60 1.76 -4.01
N VAL A 54 -1.57 0.95 -3.58
CA VAL A 54 -1.64 -0.47 -3.88
C VAL A 54 -2.94 -0.80 -4.59
N ARG A 55 -2.85 -1.45 -5.75
CA ARG A 55 -4.00 -1.99 -6.47
C ARG A 55 -4.24 -3.44 -6.06
N ARG A 56 -5.45 -3.71 -5.57
CA ARG A 56 -5.90 -5.07 -5.25
C ARG A 56 -6.10 -5.86 -6.55
N GLN A 57 -5.58 -7.09 -6.60
CA GLN A 57 -5.61 -7.94 -7.80
C GLN A 57 -6.60 -9.11 -7.72
N TYR A 58 -6.97 -9.55 -6.51
CA TYR A 58 -7.95 -10.62 -6.27
C TYR A 58 -8.62 -10.44 -4.91
#